data_AF-A0A7X9IL99-F1
#
_entry.id   AF-A0A7X9IL99-F1
#
_cell.length_a   1.000
_cell.length_b   1.000
_cell.length_c   1.000
_cell.angle_alpha   90.00
_cell.angle_beta   90.00
_cell.angle_gamma   90.00
#
_symmetry.space_group_name_H-M   'P 1'
#
loop_
_entity.id
_entity.type
_entity.pdbx_description
1 polymer ?
#
loop_
_entity_poly.entity_id
_entity_poly.type
_entity_poly.pdbx_seq_one_letter_code
_entity_poly.pdbx_strand_id
1 'polypeptide(L)' 'LFNFLFKMNLLSTMGTLGACMTNPPSLGAAQAQTESELPVLAYASAYPIALIAKIIIAQILIEVLT' A
#
# COMPACT_ATOMS: atom_id res chain seq x y z
N LEU A 1 -14.51 4.55 8.12
CA LEU A 1 -13.21 4.48 8.85
C LEU A 1 -12.11 5.25 8.12
N PHE A 2 -11.67 4.83 6.93
CA PHE A 2 -10.58 5.49 6.17
C PHE A 2 -10.87 6.96 5.80
N ASN A 3 -12.07 7.27 5.30
CA ASN A 3 -12.43 8.64 4.93
C ASN A 3 -12.61 9.58 6.15
N PHE A 4 -12.81 9.01 7.34
CA PHE A 4 -13.04 9.75 8.58
C PHE A 4 -11.74 9.97 9.38
N LEU A 5 -10.77 9.03 9.29
CA LEU A 5 -9.49 9.10 9.99
C LEU A 5 -8.35 9.64 9.11
N PHE A 6 -8.32 9.29 7.82
CA PHE A 6 -7.19 9.59 6.91
C PHE A 6 -7.56 10.53 5.76
N LYS A 7 -8.84 10.94 5.64
CA LYS A 7 -9.37 11.74 4.50
C LYS A 7 -8.95 11.19 3.12
N MET A 8 -8.74 9.88 3.01
CA MET A 8 -8.37 9.22 1.76
C MET A 8 -9.60 8.68 1.05
N ASN A 9 -9.67 8.92 -0.26
CA ASN A 9 -10.71 8.33 -1.10
C ASN A 9 -10.50 6.80 -1.25
N LEU A 10 -11.56 6.10 -1.67
CA LEU A 10 -11.56 4.64 -1.76
C LEU A 10 -10.54 4.11 -2.79
N LEU A 11 -10.41 4.79 -3.92
CA LEU A 11 -9.50 4.44 -5.02
C LEU A 11 -8.03 4.47 -4.60
N SER A 12 -7.61 5.55 -3.93
CA SER A 12 -6.29 5.67 -3.34
C SER A 12 -6.06 4.64 -2.25
N THR A 13 -7.09 4.33 -1.44
CA THR A 13 -6.99 3.31 -0.41
C THR A 13 -6.73 1.92 -1.02
N MET A 14 -7.41 1.56 -2.11
CA MET A 14 -7.17 0.29 -2.81
C MET A 14 -5.73 0.20 -3.32
N GLY A 15 -5.21 1.28 -3.92
CA GLY A 15 -3.82 1.34 -4.37
C GLY A 15 -2.81 1.21 -3.23
N THR A 16 -2.99 1.99 -2.16
CA THR A 16 -2.13 1.96 -0.98
C THR A 16 -2.15 0.61 -0.28
N LEU A 17 -3.31 -0.03 -0.14
CA LEU A 17 -3.41 -1.37 0.47
C LEU A 17 -2.70 -2.43 -0.37
N GLY A 18 -2.90 -2.41 -1.69
CA GLY A 18 -2.17 -3.30 -2.61
C GLY A 18 -0.65 -3.14 -2.50
N ALA A 19 -0.18 -1.90 -2.35
CA ALA A 19 1.24 -1.60 -2.16
C ALA A 19 1.77 -2.08 -0.80
N CYS A 20 1.04 -1.86 0.29
CA CYS A 20 1.41 -2.37 1.61
C CYS A 20 1.51 -3.91 1.63
N MET A 21 0.57 -4.58 0.96
CA MET A 21 0.60 -6.03 0.77
C MET A 21 1.65 -6.49 -0.25
N THR A 22 2.35 -5.56 -0.92
CA THR A 22 3.30 -5.85 -1.99
C THR A 22 2.71 -6.81 -3.03
N ASN A 23 1.46 -6.55 -3.45
CA ASN A 23 0.67 -7.43 -4.31
C ASN A 23 0.30 -6.73 -5.63
N PRO A 24 1.12 -6.85 -6.69
CA PRO A 24 0.85 -6.22 -7.99
C PRO A 24 -0.50 -6.59 -8.64
N PRO A 25 -0.98 -7.85 -8.57
CA PRO A 25 -2.34 -8.21 -9.01
C PRO A 25 -3.47 -7.37 -8.42
N SER A 26 -3.32 -6.90 -7.17
CA SER A 26 -4.31 -6.02 -6.53
C SER A 26 -4.44 -4.67 -7.23
N LEU A 27 -3.35 -4.15 -7.82
CA LEU A 27 -3.38 -2.90 -8.57
C LEU A 27 -4.10 -3.11 -9.91
N GLY A 28 -3.80 -4.21 -10.62
CA GLY A 28 -4.49 -4.55 -11.87
C GLY A 28 -5.99 -4.73 -11.66
N ALA A 29 -6.39 -5.39 -10.57
CA ALA A 29 -7.80 -5.51 -10.20
C ALA A 29 -8.44 -4.15 -9.87
N ALA A 30 -7.73 -3.23 -9.20
CA ALA A 30 -8.25 -1.89 -8.93
C ALA A 30 -8.40 -1.05 -10.21
N GLN A 31 -7.44 -1.13 -11.13
CA GLN A 31 -7.49 -0.45 -12.43
C GLN A 31 -8.60 -1.00 -13.34
N ALA A 32 -8.90 -2.30 -13.29
CA ALA A 32 -9.99 -2.88 -14.07
C ALA A 32 -11.39 -2.32 -13.68
N GLN A 33 -11.51 -1.76 -12.47
CA GLN A 33 -12.78 -1.27 -11.92
C GLN A 33 -12.93 0.26 -12.03
N THR A 34 -11.95 0.97 -12.59
CA THR A 34 -11.97 2.43 -12.67
C THR A 34 -11.04 2.99 -13.75
N GLU A 35 -11.48 4.05 -14.42
CA GLU A 35 -10.64 4.84 -15.35
C GLU A 35 -9.70 5.82 -14.61
N SER A 36 -9.77 5.89 -13.27
CA SER A 36 -8.98 6.83 -12.48
C SER A 36 -7.55 6.34 -12.26
N GLU A 37 -6.57 7.25 -12.37
CA GLU A 37 -5.16 6.96 -12.05
C GLU A 37 -4.84 6.97 -10.55
N LEU A 38 -5.82 7.33 -9.70
CA LEU A 38 -5.63 7.43 -8.25
C LEU A 38 -5.10 6.14 -7.59
N PRO A 39 -5.57 4.92 -7.94
CA PRO A 39 -5.00 3.69 -7.38
C PRO A 39 -3.55 3.46 -7.79
N VAL A 40 -3.18 3.83 -9.02
CA VAL A 40 -1.81 3.68 -9.54
C VAL A 40 -0.86 4.62 -8.80
N LEU A 41 -1.23 5.88 -8.69
CA LEU A 41 -0.43 6.89 -7.99
C LEU A 41 -0.27 6.54 -6.50
N ALA A 42 -1.35 6.07 -5.87
CA ALA A 42 -1.33 5.64 -4.48
C ALA A 42 -0.49 4.37 -4.26
N TYR A 43 -0.52 3.43 -5.21
CA TYR A 43 0.33 2.23 -5.16
C TYR A 43 1.81 2.60 -5.31
N ALA A 44 2.14 3.40 -6.34
CA ALA A 44 3.51 3.81 -6.63
C ALA A 44 4.17 4.60 -5.50
N SER A 45 3.41 5.46 -4.81
CA SER A 45 3.91 6.25 -3.67
C SER A 45 4.06 5.42 -2.38
N ALA A 46 3.13 4.50 -2.10
CA ALA A 46 3.16 3.71 -0.88
C ALA A 46 4.14 2.52 -0.93
N TYR A 47 4.42 1.98 -2.11
CA TYR A 47 5.23 0.75 -2.27
C TYR A 47 6.67 0.89 -1.71
N PRO A 48 7.42 1.97 -2.01
CA PRO A 48 8.75 2.16 -1.42
C PRO A 48 8.72 2.30 0.11
N ILE A 49 7.72 3.01 0.65
CA ILE A 49 7.55 3.21 2.09
C ILE A 49 7.27 1.87 2.78
N ALA A 50 6.38 1.06 2.19
CA ALA A 50 6.06 -0.27 2.71
C ALA A 50 7.30 -1.18 2.75
N LEU A 51 8.16 -1.12 1.71
CA LEU A 51 9.40 -1.91 1.68
C LEU A 51 10.39 -1.45 2.76
N ILE A 52 10.62 -0.15 2.91
CA ILE A 52 11.53 0.38 3.95
C ILE A 52 11.03 -0.05 5.34
N ALA A 53 9.74 0.12 5.61
CA ALA A 53 9.14 -0.31 6.87
C ALA A 53 9.31 -1.81 7.12
N LYS A 54 9.09 -2.65 6.10
CA LYS A 54 9.32 -4.11 6.20
C LYS A 54 10.77 -4.45 6.51
N ILE A 55 11.74 -3.77 5.90
CA ILE A 55 13.16 -3.99 6.18
C ILE A 55 13.48 -3.64 7.64
N ILE A 56 13.02 -2.50 8.14
CA ILE A 56 13.23 -2.09 9.53
C ILE A 56 12.60 -3.09 10.49
N ILE A 57 11.35 -3.51 10.24
CA ILE A 57 10.66 -4.52 11.06
C ILE A 57 11.40 -5.85 11.05
N ALA A 58 11.91 -6.29 9.89
CA ALA A 58 12.68 -7.52 9.79
C ALA A 58 13.98 -7.44 10.61
N GLN A 59 14.70 -6.31 10.58
CA GLN A 59 15.89 -6.09 11.40
C GLN A 59 15.56 -6.16 12.89
N ILE A 60 14.50 -5.48 13.33
CA ILE A 60 14.05 -5.51 14.73
C ILE A 60 13.66 -6.94 15.14
N LEU A 61 12.94 -7.66 14.28
CA LEU A 61 12.52 -9.04 14.56
C LEU A 61 13.71 -9.98 14.73
N ILE A 62 14.76 -9.83 13.91
CA ILE A 62 15.99 -10.62 14.04
C ILE A 62 16.69 -10.32 15.37
N GLU A 63 16.82 -9.03 15.73
CA GLU A 63 17.46 -8.61 16.98
C GLU A 63 16.69 -9.10 18.23
N VAL A 64 15.36 -9.09 18.18
CA VAL A 64 14.52 -9.56 19.30
C VAL A 64 14.51 -11.09 19.43
N LEU A 65 14.66 -11.80 18.31
CA LEU A 65 14.63 -13.26 18.28
C LEU A 65 15.99 -13.91 18.61
N THR A 66 17.09 -13.18 18.41
CA THR A 66 18.45 -13.65 18.68
C THR A 66 18.84 -13.36 20.13
#